data_AF-A0A536LYT6-F1
#
_entry.id   AF-A0A536LYT6-F1
#
_cell.length_a   1.000
_cell.length_b   1.000
_cell.length_c   1.000
_cell.angle_alpha   90.00
_cell.angle_beta   90.00
_cell.angle_gamma   90.00
#
_symmetry.space_group_name_H-M   'P 1'
#
loop_
_entity.id
_entity.type
_entity.pdbx_description
1 polymer ?
#
loop_
_entity_poly.entity_id
_entity_poly.type
_entity_poly.pdbx_seq_one_letter_code
_entity_poly.pdbx_strand_id
1 'polypeptide(L)'
;MSELPGMRGEAGDYGYQKPLGENAFLQFVQRPRILLILLAAWEIVGFLTEFFTSSPLFLENHGDGELALDGVLAGRALGWESIPLAVLYIYCARDPSRYPRIFWLAMIEQAAAIAAHLYHWLITGDFSFESVAIPMAVAAGLGTLSFLNIFQPREAEPRLT
;
A
#
# COMPACT_ATOMS: atom_id res chain seq x y z
N MET A 1 17.33 51.41 -41.40
CA MET A 1 16.84 50.57 -40.28
C MET A 1 16.87 49.13 -40.79
N SER A 2 17.84 48.34 -40.33
CA SER A 2 18.04 46.96 -40.75
C SER A 2 17.20 46.01 -39.89
N GLU A 3 16.53 45.06 -40.53
CA GLU A 3 15.95 43.89 -39.86
C GLU A 3 17.04 42.96 -39.34
N LEU A 4 16.84 42.38 -38.15
CA LEU A 4 17.56 41.22 -37.62
C LEU A 4 16.71 40.55 -36.50
N PRO A 5 16.89 39.24 -36.24
CA PRO A 5 15.90 38.21 -36.51
C PRO A 5 15.49 37.43 -35.25
N GLY A 6 14.53 36.52 -35.44
CA GLY A 6 13.93 35.71 -34.38
C GLY A 6 14.93 35.03 -33.45
N MET A 7 14.70 35.18 -32.14
CA MET A 7 15.23 34.31 -31.11
C MET A 7 14.18 33.25 -30.79
N ARG A 8 14.39 32.10 -31.42
CA ARG A 8 13.82 30.79 -31.09
C ARG A 8 14.67 30.19 -29.96
N GLY A 9 14.00 29.61 -28.97
CA GLY A 9 14.60 28.93 -27.80
C GLY A 9 14.71 29.93 -26.65
N GLU A 10 14.03 29.76 -25.53
CA GLU A 10 13.95 28.54 -24.75
C GLU A 10 12.50 28.29 -24.30
N ALA A 11 11.88 27.27 -24.90
CA ALA A 11 10.77 26.60 -24.23
C ALA A 11 11.39 25.91 -23.02
N GLY A 12 11.46 26.64 -21.90
CA GLY A 12 11.66 26.03 -20.61
C GLY A 12 10.62 24.93 -20.49
N ASP A 13 11.10 23.69 -20.49
CA ASP A 13 10.38 22.53 -20.01
C ASP A 13 10.12 22.77 -18.52
N TYR A 14 9.17 23.68 -18.24
CA TYR A 14 8.52 23.76 -16.96
C TYR A 14 7.74 22.47 -16.89
N GLY A 15 8.41 21.42 -16.41
CA GLY A 15 7.82 20.14 -16.11
C GLY A 15 6.52 20.44 -15.39
N TYR A 16 5.43 20.27 -16.12
CA TYR A 16 4.09 20.61 -15.67
C TYR A 16 3.83 19.62 -14.56
N GLN A 17 4.21 19.99 -13.33
CA GLN A 17 3.82 19.27 -12.14
C GLN A 17 2.31 19.36 -12.12
N LYS A 18 1.68 18.33 -12.71
CA LYS A 18 0.25 18.12 -12.58
C LYS A 18 -0.05 18.25 -11.09
N PRO A 19 -0.89 19.21 -10.68
CA PRO A 19 -1.26 19.33 -9.28
C PRO A 19 -1.71 17.93 -8.82
N LEU A 20 -1.28 17.48 -7.63
CA LEU A 20 -1.54 16.09 -7.18
C LEU A 20 -3.01 15.67 -7.33
N GLY A 21 -3.94 16.63 -7.30
CA GLY A 21 -5.38 16.44 -7.54
C GLY A 21 -5.79 16.07 -8.98
N GLU A 22 -4.95 16.29 -10.00
CA GLU A 22 -5.22 15.93 -11.41
C GLU A 22 -4.62 14.57 -11.82
N ASN A 23 -3.95 13.88 -10.89
CA ASN A 23 -3.40 12.56 -11.16
C ASN A 23 -4.53 11.53 -11.21
N ALA A 24 -4.98 11.20 -12.43
CA ALA A 24 -6.03 10.21 -12.69
C ALA A 24 -5.78 8.86 -11.99
N PHE A 25 -4.51 8.46 -11.85
CA PHE A 25 -4.11 7.28 -11.10
C PHE A 25 -4.44 7.38 -9.60
N LEU A 26 -4.10 8.51 -8.95
CA LEU A 26 -4.42 8.71 -7.53
C LEU A 26 -5.94 8.76 -7.32
N GLN A 27 -6.69 9.43 -8.19
CA GLN A 27 -8.15 9.45 -8.11
C GLN A 27 -8.76 8.05 -8.27
N PHE A 28 -8.19 7.22 -9.16
CA PHE A 28 -8.59 5.83 -9.38
C PHE A 28 -8.32 4.97 -8.14
N VAL A 29 -7.10 4.99 -7.61
CA VAL A 29 -6.69 4.19 -6.45
C VAL A 29 -7.41 4.62 -5.18
N GLN A 30 -7.70 5.91 -5.03
CA GLN A 30 -8.50 6.42 -3.92
C GLN A 30 -9.98 5.97 -3.98
N ARG A 31 -10.48 5.39 -5.08
CA ARG A 31 -11.88 4.95 -5.14
C ARG A 31 -12.12 3.93 -4.02
N PRO A 32 -13.11 4.11 -3.13
CA PRO A 32 -13.33 3.24 -1.97
C PRO A 32 -13.33 1.75 -2.33
N ARG A 33 -13.99 1.39 -3.43
CA ARG A 33 -14.02 0.01 -3.94
C ARG A 33 -12.63 -0.48 -4.38
N ILE A 34 -11.86 0.34 -5.09
CA ILE A 34 -10.53 -0.03 -5.58
C ILE A 34 -9.58 -0.17 -4.40
N LEU A 35 -9.60 0.77 -3.45
CA LEU A 35 -8.80 0.67 -2.25
C LEU A 35 -9.12 -0.59 -1.44
N LEU A 36 -10.40 -0.94 -1.27
CA LEU A 36 -10.79 -2.19 -0.59
C LEU A 36 -10.31 -3.44 -1.34
N ILE A 37 -10.32 -3.43 -2.66
CA ILE A 37 -9.76 -4.54 -3.46
C ILE A 37 -8.24 -4.62 -3.29
N LEU A 38 -7.55 -3.48 -3.24
CA LEU A 38 -6.09 -3.45 -3.01
C LEU A 38 -5.73 -3.94 -1.61
N LEU A 39 -6.47 -3.52 -0.59
CA LEU A 39 -6.34 -4.03 0.78
C LEU A 39 -6.57 -5.55 0.82
N ALA A 40 -7.64 -6.04 0.18
CA ALA A 40 -7.88 -7.49 0.11
C ALA A 40 -6.77 -8.25 -0.61
N ALA A 41 -6.26 -7.71 -1.72
CA ALA A 41 -5.15 -8.31 -2.45
C ALA A 41 -3.88 -8.36 -1.58
N TRP A 42 -3.64 -7.30 -0.81
CA TRP A 42 -2.52 -7.23 0.12
C TRP A 42 -2.62 -8.28 1.24
N GLU A 43 -3.82 -8.47 1.78
CA GLU A 43 -4.09 -9.54 2.74
C GLU A 43 -3.86 -10.94 2.17
N ILE A 44 -4.28 -11.18 0.92
CA ILE A 44 -4.03 -12.45 0.24
C ILE A 44 -2.53 -12.69 0.06
N VAL A 45 -1.76 -11.66 -0.33
CA VAL A 45 -0.29 -11.77 -0.45
C VAL A 45 0.33 -12.14 0.90
N GLY A 46 -0.17 -11.58 2.00
CA GLY A 46 0.34 -11.94 3.32
C GLY A 46 0.03 -13.35 3.75
N PHE A 47 -1.20 -13.80 3.53
CA PHE A 47 -1.55 -15.20 3.75
C PHE A 47 -0.69 -16.14 2.89
N LEU A 48 -0.52 -15.84 1.59
CA LEU A 48 0.32 -16.65 0.72
C LEU A 48 1.74 -16.71 1.23
N THR A 49 2.28 -15.58 1.70
CA THR A 49 3.63 -15.55 2.25
C THR A 49 3.76 -16.42 3.50
N GLU A 50 2.81 -16.35 4.45
CA GLU A 50 2.76 -17.21 5.64
C GLU A 50 2.67 -18.71 5.27
N PHE A 51 1.79 -19.04 4.31
CA PHE A 51 1.60 -20.40 3.81
C PHE A 51 2.88 -20.96 3.15
N PHE A 52 3.65 -20.11 2.47
CA PHE A 52 4.90 -20.52 1.85
C PHE A 52 6.08 -20.57 2.84
N THR A 53 6.16 -19.67 3.82
CA THR A 53 7.18 -19.72 4.88
C THR A 53 7.01 -20.90 5.84
N SER A 54 5.80 -21.43 5.98
CA SER A 54 5.53 -22.68 6.73
C SER A 54 5.86 -23.95 5.92
N SER A 55 6.27 -23.79 4.65
CA SER A 55 6.75 -24.88 3.79
C SER A 55 8.28 -24.91 3.76
N PRO A 56 8.95 -26.06 3.94
CA PRO A 56 10.42 -26.18 3.93
C PRO A 56 11.11 -25.79 2.60
N LEU A 57 10.35 -25.36 1.59
CA LEU A 57 10.83 -24.85 0.31
C LEU A 57 11.25 -23.37 0.34
N PHE A 58 10.90 -22.59 1.39
CA PHE A 58 11.24 -21.17 1.53
C PHE A 58 12.12 -20.86 2.76
N LEU A 59 12.64 -21.91 3.40
CA LEU A 59 13.70 -21.78 4.40
C LEU A 59 15.03 -21.62 3.64
N GLU A 60 15.46 -20.38 3.44
CA GLU A 60 16.77 -20.11 2.86
C GLU A 60 17.84 -20.36 3.92
N ASN A 61 18.64 -21.39 3.69
CA ASN A 61 19.68 -21.85 4.59
C ASN A 61 20.84 -20.85 4.57
N HIS A 62 20.84 -19.86 5.46
CA HIS A 62 22.03 -19.07 5.73
C HIS A 62 23.08 -19.99 6.36
N GLY A 63 24.32 -19.91 5.87
CA GLY A 63 25.39 -20.91 6.00
C GLY A 63 25.83 -21.35 7.40
N ASP A 64 25.17 -20.88 8.47
CA ASP A 64 25.47 -21.19 9.87
C ASP A 64 24.39 -22.03 10.58
N GLY A 65 23.44 -22.64 9.84
CA GLY A 65 22.50 -23.61 10.39
C GLY A 65 21.37 -23.02 11.24
N GLU A 66 21.22 -21.69 11.24
CA GLU A 66 20.02 -21.01 11.73
C GLU A 66 19.02 -20.80 10.58
N LEU A 67 17.79 -21.24 10.83
CA LEU A 67 16.64 -21.05 9.95
C LEU A 67 16.16 -19.60 10.05
N ALA A 68 16.81 -18.69 9.33
CA ALA A 68 16.39 -17.30 9.25
C ALA A 68 15.30 -17.12 8.18
N LEU A 69 14.21 -16.45 8.56
CA LEU A 69 13.13 -16.01 7.67
C LEU A 69 13.62 -14.81 6.82
N ASP A 70 14.52 -15.04 5.86
CA ASP A 70 15.12 -13.97 5.05
C ASP A 70 14.63 -14.00 3.59
N GLY A 71 13.36 -13.68 3.40
CA GLY A 71 12.75 -13.47 2.09
C GLY A 71 12.19 -12.06 1.96
N VAL A 72 12.09 -11.53 0.73
CA VAL A 72 11.59 -10.16 0.41
C VAL A 72 10.22 -9.84 1.05
N LEU A 73 9.43 -10.86 1.39
CA LEU A 73 8.13 -10.72 2.03
C LEU A 73 8.05 -11.34 3.44
N ALA A 74 9.16 -11.81 4.02
CA ALA A 74 9.15 -12.48 5.32
C ALA A 74 8.47 -11.65 6.43
N GLY A 75 8.65 -10.32 6.40
CA GLY A 75 7.94 -9.40 7.31
C GLY A 75 6.42 -9.43 7.20
N ARG A 76 5.86 -9.90 6.09
CA ARG A 76 4.42 -9.95 5.85
C ARG A 76 3.75 -11.22 6.42
N ALA A 77 4.50 -12.28 6.72
CA ALA A 77 3.98 -13.57 7.20
C ALA A 77 3.40 -13.57 8.63
N LEU A 78 3.17 -12.40 9.24
CA LEU A 78 2.93 -12.25 10.68
C LEU A 78 1.45 -12.32 11.13
N GLY A 79 0.51 -12.89 10.36
CA GLY A 79 -0.90 -12.76 10.72
C GLY A 79 -1.89 -13.79 10.18
N TRP A 80 -2.39 -14.64 11.09
CA TRP A 80 -3.54 -15.53 10.88
C TRP A 80 -4.84 -14.77 10.57
N GLU A 81 -4.90 -13.48 10.85
CA GLU A 81 -6.01 -12.58 10.54
C GLU A 81 -6.14 -12.21 9.05
N SER A 82 -5.12 -12.52 8.23
CA SER A 82 -5.06 -12.13 6.83
C SER A 82 -6.26 -12.64 6.02
N ILE A 83 -6.68 -13.89 6.20
CA ILE A 83 -7.87 -14.44 5.50
C ILE A 83 -9.17 -13.73 5.92
N PRO A 84 -9.52 -13.64 7.22
CA PRO A 84 -10.69 -12.89 7.66
C PRO A 84 -10.74 -11.46 7.13
N LEU A 85 -9.62 -10.74 7.15
CA LEU A 85 -9.53 -9.37 6.66
C LEU A 85 -9.71 -9.28 5.14
N ALA A 86 -9.08 -10.18 4.38
CA ALA A 86 -9.29 -10.25 2.93
C ALA A 86 -10.77 -10.43 2.58
N VAL A 87 -11.44 -11.37 3.25
CA VAL A 87 -12.88 -11.63 3.05
C VAL A 87 -13.72 -10.41 3.43
N LEU A 88 -13.41 -9.76 4.55
CA LEU A 88 -14.10 -8.57 5.00
C LEU A 88 -13.97 -7.42 3.99
N TYR A 89 -12.76 -7.15 3.50
CA TYR A 89 -12.52 -6.10 2.51
C TYR A 89 -13.23 -6.40 1.18
N ILE A 90 -13.21 -7.65 0.70
CA ILE A 90 -13.97 -8.08 -0.49
C ILE A 90 -15.47 -7.88 -0.29
N TYR A 91 -15.99 -8.24 0.88
CA TYR A 91 -17.40 -8.07 1.22
C TYR A 91 -17.79 -6.58 1.21
N CYS A 92 -17.01 -5.73 1.86
CA CYS A 92 -17.24 -4.28 1.90
C CYS A 92 -17.05 -3.61 0.53
N ALA A 93 -16.19 -4.15 -0.35
CA ALA A 93 -15.96 -3.59 -1.68
C ALA A 93 -17.21 -3.59 -2.59
N ARG A 94 -18.18 -4.47 -2.31
CA ARG A 94 -19.45 -4.54 -3.06
C ARG A 94 -20.23 -3.24 -2.93
N ASP A 95 -20.35 -2.74 -1.69
CA ASP A 95 -21.00 -1.48 -1.37
C ASP A 95 -20.22 -0.74 -0.27
N PRO A 96 -19.17 0.03 -0.63
CA PRO A 96 -18.32 0.71 0.33
C PRO A 96 -19.07 1.80 1.12
N SER A 97 -20.14 2.35 0.55
CA SER A 97 -20.91 3.45 1.14
C SER A 97 -21.64 3.01 2.42
N ARG A 98 -21.98 1.72 2.51
CA ARG A 98 -22.62 1.12 3.68
C ARG A 98 -21.65 0.90 4.85
N TYR A 99 -20.34 0.88 4.58
CA TYR A 99 -19.31 0.50 5.55
C TYR A 99 -18.18 1.54 5.65
N PRO A 100 -18.45 2.85 5.86
CA PRO A 100 -17.42 3.89 5.83
C PRO A 100 -16.34 3.71 6.90
N ARG A 101 -16.67 3.04 8.01
CA ARG A 101 -15.72 2.77 9.11
C ARG A 101 -14.68 1.71 8.78
N ILE A 102 -14.82 0.97 7.68
CA ILE A 102 -13.85 -0.06 7.28
C ILE A 102 -12.45 0.52 7.04
N PHE A 103 -12.36 1.78 6.60
CA PHE A 103 -11.08 2.43 6.36
C PHE A 103 -10.34 2.77 7.66
N TRP A 104 -11.04 2.91 8.80
CA TRP A 104 -10.38 3.04 10.10
C TRP A 104 -9.69 1.74 10.49
N LEU A 105 -10.34 0.60 10.26
CA LEU A 105 -9.75 -0.72 10.48
C LEU A 105 -8.47 -0.87 9.64
N ALA A 106 -8.57 -0.58 8.34
CA ALA A 106 -7.42 -0.62 7.44
C ALA A 106 -6.28 0.30 7.91
N MET A 107 -6.57 1.53 8.31
CA MET A 107 -5.54 2.45 8.80
C MET A 107 -4.84 1.95 10.06
N ILE A 108 -5.59 1.39 11.02
CA ILE A 108 -5.04 0.81 12.26
C ILE A 108 -4.17 -0.40 11.94
N GLU A 109 -4.66 -1.28 11.06
CA GLU A 109 -3.96 -2.49 10.64
C GLU A 109 -2.64 -2.14 9.93
N GLN A 110 -2.63 -1.20 8.98
CA GLN A 110 -1.39 -0.75 8.35
C GLN A 110 -0.41 -0.10 9.35
N ALA A 111 -0.90 0.63 10.34
CA ALA A 111 -0.05 1.21 11.39
C ALA A 111 0.56 0.13 12.30
N ALA A 112 -0.22 -0.88 12.67
CA ALA A 112 0.25 -2.03 13.45
C ALA A 112 1.29 -2.84 12.66
N ALA A 113 1.05 -3.06 11.36
CA ALA A 113 1.99 -3.72 10.48
C ALA A 113 3.32 -2.96 10.43
N ILE A 114 3.31 -1.64 10.19
CA ILE A 114 4.54 -0.83 10.20
C ILE A 114 5.28 -0.94 11.53
N ALA A 115 4.57 -0.87 12.67
CA ALA A 115 5.17 -1.00 13.99
C ALA A 115 5.82 -2.38 14.20
N ALA A 116 5.17 -3.46 13.76
CA ALA A 116 5.71 -4.82 13.83
C ALA A 116 6.98 -4.95 12.98
N HIS A 117 6.98 -4.44 11.75
CA HIS A 117 8.15 -4.46 10.87
C HIS A 117 9.33 -3.68 11.47
N LEU A 118 9.07 -2.50 12.04
CA LEU A 118 10.10 -1.71 12.73
C LEU A 118 10.63 -2.44 13.97
N TYR A 119 9.78 -3.11 14.73
CA TYR A 119 10.18 -3.90 15.89
C TYR A 119 11.13 -5.03 15.48
N HIS A 120 10.75 -5.83 14.48
CA HIS A 120 11.56 -6.96 14.03
C HIS A 120 12.88 -6.51 13.37
N TRP A 121 12.88 -5.37 12.69
CA TRP A 121 14.09 -4.83 12.07
C TRP A 121 15.05 -4.18 13.07
N LEU A 122 14.55 -3.29 13.94
CA LEU A 122 15.38 -2.46 14.81
C LEU A 122 15.70 -3.10 16.16
N ILE A 123 14.80 -3.94 16.67
CA ILE A 123 14.89 -4.46 18.05
C ILE A 123 15.37 -5.90 18.06
N THR A 124 14.73 -6.79 17.30
CA THR A 124 15.13 -8.21 17.29
C THR A 124 16.21 -8.51 16.26
N GLY A 125 16.24 -7.77 15.15
CA GLY A 125 17.21 -7.98 14.08
C GLY A 125 16.93 -9.21 13.23
N ASP A 126 15.72 -9.77 13.33
CA ASP A 126 15.33 -11.00 12.64
C ASP A 126 15.11 -10.80 11.13
N PHE A 127 14.96 -9.55 10.69
CA PHE A 127 14.70 -9.19 9.30
C PHE A 127 15.77 -8.27 8.72
N SER A 128 16.17 -8.57 7.49
CA SER A 128 16.98 -7.69 6.65
C SER A 128 16.22 -6.40 6.26
N PHE A 129 16.94 -5.35 5.86
CA PHE A 129 16.28 -4.13 5.37
C PHE A 129 15.38 -4.40 4.15
N GLU A 130 15.81 -5.29 3.25
CA GLU A 130 15.08 -5.63 2.02
C GLU A 130 13.76 -6.34 2.30
N SER A 131 13.71 -7.21 3.32
CA SER A 131 12.50 -7.92 3.75
C SER A 131 11.47 -7.04 4.47
N VAL A 132 11.86 -5.81 4.84
CA VAL A 132 11.01 -4.87 5.59
C VAL A 132 10.63 -3.64 4.75
N ALA A 133 11.51 -3.17 3.86
CA ALA A 133 11.30 -1.97 3.09
C ALA A 133 10.06 -2.03 2.19
N ILE A 134 9.87 -3.12 1.44
CA ILE A 134 8.73 -3.27 0.53
C ILE A 134 7.41 -3.37 1.30
N PRO A 135 7.25 -4.27 2.29
CA PRO A 135 6.03 -4.32 3.10
C PRO A 135 5.69 -2.99 3.79
N MET A 136 6.68 -2.29 4.35
CA MET A 136 6.47 -0.99 4.97
C MET A 136 6.01 0.07 3.97
N ALA A 137 6.59 0.11 2.77
CA ALA A 137 6.19 1.06 1.73
C ALA A 137 4.75 0.83 1.27
N VAL A 138 4.35 -0.44 1.09
CA VAL A 138 2.97 -0.80 0.74
C VAL A 138 2.02 -0.42 1.89
N ALA A 139 2.38 -0.75 3.13
CA ALA A 139 1.56 -0.41 4.30
C ALA A 139 1.37 1.10 4.47
N ALA A 140 2.45 1.88 4.30
CA ALA A 140 2.38 3.34 4.32
C ALA A 140 1.49 3.89 3.20
N GLY A 141 1.59 3.32 1.99
CA GLY A 141 0.75 3.68 0.85
C GLY A 141 -0.73 3.39 1.10
N LEU A 142 -1.08 2.16 1.49
CA LEU A 142 -2.45 1.74 1.78
C LEU A 142 -3.04 2.49 3.00
N GLY A 143 -2.23 2.74 4.02
CA GLY A 143 -2.60 3.53 5.19
C GLY A 143 -2.91 4.98 4.81
N THR A 144 -2.07 5.60 3.97
CA THR A 144 -2.30 6.95 3.45
C THR A 144 -3.58 7.01 2.63
N LEU A 145 -3.82 6.05 1.74
CA LEU A 145 -5.05 6.01 0.92
C LEU A 145 -6.31 5.81 1.79
N SER A 146 -6.19 5.02 2.86
CA SER A 146 -7.26 4.82 3.84
C SER A 146 -7.53 6.10 4.62
N PHE A 147 -6.48 6.79 5.07
CA PHE A 147 -6.58 8.11 5.69
C PHE A 147 -7.31 9.11 4.77
N LEU A 148 -6.93 9.19 3.49
CA LEU A 148 -7.58 10.08 2.54
C LEU A 148 -9.06 9.71 2.33
N ASN A 149 -9.42 8.42 2.33
CA ASN A 149 -10.82 8.00 2.25
C ASN A 149 -11.64 8.36 3.50
N ILE A 150 -11.02 8.50 4.67
CA ILE A 150 -11.68 8.93 5.91
C ILE A 150 -11.85 10.45 5.93
N PHE A 151 -10.79 11.19 5.59
CA PHE A 151 -10.69 12.63 5.89
C PHE A 151 -10.88 13.54 4.68
N GLN A 152 -10.90 13.02 3.46
CA GLN A 152 -11.25 13.80 2.26
C GLN A 152 -12.68 13.44 1.84
N PRO A 153 -13.69 14.26 2.20
CA PRO A 153 -15.04 14.08 1.68
C PRO A 153 -14.99 14.16 0.15
N ARG A 154 -15.33 13.06 -0.50
CA ARG A 154 -15.60 13.08 -1.95
C ARG A 154 -16.90 13.84 -2.14
N GLU A 155 -16.88 14.83 -3.02
CA GLU A 155 -18.09 15.54 -3.43
C GLU A 155 -19.15 14.50 -3.78
N ALA A 156 -20.22 14.48 -2.98
CA ALA A 156 -21.32 13.58 -3.21
C ALA A 156 -21.86 13.89 -4.60
N GLU A 157 -21.80 12.91 -5.49
CA GLU A 157 -22.38 12.98 -6.82
C GLU A 157 -23.78 13.58 -6.68
N PRO A 158 -24.07 14.75 -7.30
CA PRO A 158 -25.34 15.41 -7.11
C PRO A 158 -26.42 14.43 -7.53
N ARG A 159 -27.24 13.98 -6.57
CA ARG A 159 -28.39 13.14 -6.85
C ARG A 159 -29.26 13.94 -7.80
N LEU A 160 -29.32 13.51 -9.05
CA LEU A 160 -30.34 13.95 -9.99
C LEU A 160 -31.66 13.37 -9.46
N THR A 161 -32.29 14.12 -8.55
CA THR A 161 -33.71 13.96 -8.17
C THR A 161 -34.52 15.02 -8.87
#